data_AF-A0A1H2UMA6-F1
#
_entry.id   AF-A0A1H2UMA6-F1
#
_cell.length_a   1.000
_cell.length_b   1.000
_cell.length_c   1.000
_cell.angle_alpha   90.00
_cell.angle_beta   90.00
_cell.angle_gamma   90.00
#
_symmetry.space_group_name_H-M   'P 1'
#
loop_
_entity.id
_entity.type
_entity.pdbx_description
1 polymer ?
#
loop_
_entity_poly.entity_id
_entity_poly.type
_entity_poly.pdbx_seq_one_letter_code
_entity_poly.pdbx_strand_id
1 'polypeptide(L)'
;MRFTYKASIAALSTAAVLSGGAFSASAEQLTGDLKIFLDTSNPAPRATMEGAIAKFGEMHPDLNIETTIIDREAYKTQIRNFLTANSPDVANWYAANRMKPYVEAGLFEDVSDLWAEPEIAENLASTKGAMTIDGKQWGVPYTYYQWGIYYRKDIFEELGLTEPTNWEEEKANCAKIVESGRACYAIGSKFLWTAGGWFDYLNLRTNGFDFHMDLANGNVSWEDERVQKTFANWRELIDMGGFLENHQSYSWQEALPFMVQGEAASYLIGNFAVAPLREAGLTDDQLDFYQFPVINPDVALAEDAPTDTFHIPSGASNKDNAKAFLRFMVSPEVQTTINAGDALGQLPVNAKSTVDDDKFLNEGFTMLSSNSPGGVAQFFDRDFPAEMAKVAMEGLQEFMVRPDNLEAILARLEKARGRIYK
;
A
#
# COMPACT_ATOMS: atom_id res chain seq x y z
N MET A 1 1.96 13.73 20.45
CA MET A 1 3.07 14.36 21.22
C MET A 1 3.58 15.50 20.36
N ARG A 2 3.35 16.77 20.73
CA ARG A 2 3.78 17.92 19.93
C ARG A 2 5.27 18.15 20.18
N PHE A 3 6.11 17.98 19.16
CA PHE A 3 7.52 18.33 19.23
C PHE A 3 7.75 19.61 18.44
N THR A 4 8.09 20.69 19.14
CA THR A 4 8.61 21.93 18.56
C THR A 4 10.12 21.92 18.72
N TYR A 5 10.87 21.76 17.63
CA TYR A 5 12.33 21.89 17.65
C TYR A 5 12.70 23.35 17.41
N LYS A 6 13.48 23.94 18.32
CA LYS A 6 14.19 25.21 18.12
C LYS A 6 15.69 24.93 18.11
N ALA A 7 16.33 25.01 16.95
CA ALA A 7 17.78 24.89 16.82
C ALA A 7 18.46 26.25 16.96
N SER A 8 19.53 26.31 17.76
CA SER A 8 20.39 27.50 17.92
C SER A 8 21.63 27.35 17.03
N ILE A 9 21.95 28.40 16.28
CA ILE A 9 23.02 28.47 15.29
C ILE A 9 24.37 28.74 15.98
N ALA A 10 25.38 27.92 15.67
CA ALA A 10 26.79 28.27 15.84
C ALA A 10 27.46 28.25 14.45
N ALA A 11 27.88 29.43 13.98
CA ALA A 11 28.51 29.62 12.68
C ALA A 11 30.00 29.21 12.71
N LEU A 12 30.41 28.39 11.75
CA LEU A 12 31.81 28.30 11.33
C LEU A 12 31.86 28.06 9.81
N SER A 13 32.35 29.08 9.12
CA SER A 13 32.55 29.17 7.69
C SER A 13 33.84 28.48 7.25
N THR A 14 33.75 27.56 6.28
CA THR A 14 34.84 27.23 5.36
C THR A 14 34.27 26.85 4.01
N ALA A 15 34.61 27.63 2.99
CA ALA A 15 34.22 27.45 1.60
C ALA A 15 35.08 26.36 0.94
N ALA A 16 34.42 25.44 0.23
CA ALA A 16 35.03 24.60 -0.79
C ALA A 16 34.11 24.61 -2.02
N VAL A 17 34.59 25.21 -3.10
CA VAL A 17 33.90 25.26 -4.40
C VAL A 17 34.13 23.91 -5.09
N LEU A 18 33.07 23.13 -5.25
CA LEU A 18 33.02 21.97 -6.15
C LEU A 18 31.94 22.22 -7.19
N SER A 19 32.41 22.37 -8.42
CA SER A 19 31.63 22.50 -9.65
C SER A 19 30.86 21.21 -9.94
N GLY A 20 29.57 21.19 -9.61
CA GLY A 20 28.57 20.30 -10.16
C GLY A 20 27.43 21.14 -10.71
N GLY A 21 27.00 20.88 -11.95
CA GLY A 21 25.92 21.62 -12.59
C GLY A 21 24.62 21.50 -11.81
N ALA A 22 24.38 22.45 -10.91
CA ALA A 22 23.15 22.57 -10.15
C ALA A 22 22.15 23.41 -10.95
N PHE A 23 20.93 22.90 -11.02
CA PHE A 23 19.73 23.65 -11.34
C PHE A 23 19.77 25.00 -10.60
N SER A 24 20.04 26.08 -11.33
CA SER A 24 19.79 27.45 -10.85
C SER A 24 18.40 27.86 -11.31
N ALA A 25 17.37 27.21 -10.77
CA ALA A 25 16.14 27.91 -10.48
C ALA A 25 16.37 28.56 -9.11
N SER A 26 16.24 29.87 -9.01
CA SER A 26 16.23 30.58 -7.73
C SER A 26 15.17 29.94 -6.84
N ALA A 27 15.57 29.04 -5.93
CA ALA A 27 14.70 28.46 -4.94
C ALA A 27 14.21 29.61 -4.07
N GLU A 28 12.96 30.01 -4.27
CA GLU A 28 12.32 31.05 -3.49
C GLU A 28 12.35 30.61 -2.02
N GLN A 29 12.90 31.45 -1.15
CA GLN A 29 13.03 31.13 0.27
C GLN A 29 11.63 31.12 0.89
N LEU A 30 11.10 29.93 1.17
CA LEU A 30 9.77 29.76 1.75
C LEU A 30 9.75 30.25 3.21
N THR A 31 8.65 30.87 3.60
CA THR A 31 8.43 31.41 4.95
C THR A 31 7.02 31.06 5.44
N GLY A 32 6.73 31.33 6.72
CA GLY A 32 5.41 31.11 7.32
C GLY A 32 5.25 29.71 7.89
N ASP A 33 4.01 29.19 7.94
CA ASP A 33 3.71 27.87 8.49
C ASP A 33 3.41 26.86 7.37
N LEU A 34 3.78 25.59 7.58
CA LEU A 34 3.37 24.43 6.79
C LEU A 34 2.91 23.30 7.73
N LYS A 35 1.62 22.97 7.70
CA LYS A 35 1.02 21.90 8.52
C LYS A 35 0.87 20.62 7.72
N ILE A 36 1.44 19.53 8.21
CA ILE A 36 1.46 18.22 7.54
C ILE A 36 0.84 17.16 8.43
N PHE A 37 -0.20 16.48 7.96
CA PHE A 37 -0.81 15.33 8.66
C PHE A 37 -0.41 14.03 7.96
N LEU A 38 -0.01 13.03 8.75
CA LEU A 38 0.51 11.75 8.26
C LEU A 38 -0.11 10.56 9.00
N ASP A 39 -0.35 9.47 8.27
CA ASP A 39 -0.79 8.17 8.80
C ASP A 39 0.37 7.17 9.06
N THR A 40 1.62 7.61 8.85
CA THR A 40 2.84 6.80 9.00
C THR A 40 3.21 6.58 10.47
N SER A 41 2.32 5.95 11.23
CA SER A 41 2.47 5.75 12.68
C SER A 41 3.42 4.62 13.07
N ASN A 42 3.73 3.70 12.14
CA ASN A 42 4.69 2.62 12.38
C ASN A 42 6.12 3.17 12.49
N PRO A 43 7.00 2.60 13.35
CA PRO A 43 8.31 3.18 13.65
C PRO A 43 9.17 3.52 12.44
N ALA A 44 9.41 2.57 11.52
CA ALA A 44 10.24 2.80 10.34
C ALA A 44 9.64 3.84 9.37
N PRO A 45 8.38 3.71 8.88
CA PRO A 45 7.77 4.74 8.04
C PRO A 45 7.70 6.12 8.70
N ARG A 46 7.51 6.18 10.01
CA ARG A 46 7.51 7.44 10.76
C ARG A 46 8.87 8.12 10.68
N ALA A 47 9.94 7.38 11.00
CA ALA A 47 11.30 7.90 10.99
C ALA A 47 11.69 8.40 9.60
N THR A 48 11.33 7.68 8.53
CA THR A 48 11.59 8.11 7.15
C THR A 48 10.88 9.42 6.81
N MET A 49 9.58 9.55 7.14
CA MET A 49 8.84 10.79 6.85
C MET A 49 9.32 11.98 7.69
N GLU A 50 9.64 11.76 8.98
CA GLU A 50 10.23 12.80 9.83
C GLU A 50 11.58 13.26 9.27
N GLY A 51 12.42 12.35 8.76
CA GLY A 51 13.69 12.67 8.12
C GLY A 51 13.54 13.47 6.82
N ALA A 52 12.62 13.06 5.93
CA ALA A 52 12.33 13.79 4.70
C ALA A 52 11.81 15.21 4.98
N ILE A 53 10.92 15.36 5.95
CA ILE A 53 10.39 16.66 6.37
C ILE A 53 11.48 17.54 7.00
N ALA A 54 12.35 16.97 7.83
CA ALA A 54 13.49 17.70 8.39
C ALA A 54 14.41 18.21 7.28
N LYS A 55 14.67 17.39 6.26
CA LYS A 55 15.49 17.78 5.10
C LYS A 55 14.87 18.95 4.32
N PHE A 56 13.55 18.93 4.13
CA PHE A 56 12.83 20.05 3.51
C PHE A 56 12.93 21.34 4.36
N GLY A 57 12.83 21.21 5.69
CA GLY A 57 13.02 22.33 6.62
C GLY A 57 14.43 22.93 6.58
N GLU A 58 15.48 22.10 6.43
CA GLU A 58 16.86 22.58 6.26
C GLU A 58 17.04 23.43 4.99
N MET A 59 16.30 23.11 3.92
CA MET A 59 16.31 23.87 2.66
C MET A 59 15.56 25.21 2.78
N HIS A 60 14.68 25.34 3.77
CA HIS A 60 13.82 26.50 3.98
C HIS A 60 13.82 26.93 5.46
N PRO A 61 14.92 27.53 5.97
CA PRO A 61 15.11 27.78 7.40
C PRO A 61 14.12 28.78 8.02
N ASP A 62 13.43 29.57 7.20
CA ASP A 62 12.40 30.52 7.65
C ASP A 62 10.98 29.93 7.59
N LEU A 63 10.83 28.68 7.17
CA LEU A 63 9.59 27.92 7.17
C LEU A 63 9.41 27.17 8.48
N ASN A 64 8.28 27.38 9.16
CA ASN A 64 7.88 26.62 10.33
C ASN A 64 7.03 25.41 9.90
N ILE A 65 7.57 24.19 10.05
CA ILE A 65 6.87 22.96 9.69
C ILE A 65 6.29 22.29 10.94
N GLU A 66 4.97 22.10 10.96
CA GLU A 66 4.25 21.40 12.03
C GLU A 66 3.72 20.05 11.52
N THR A 67 4.14 18.95 12.15
CA THR A 67 3.69 17.60 11.78
C THR A 67 2.71 17.03 12.80
N THR A 68 1.69 16.32 12.33
CA THR A 68 0.79 15.51 13.17
C THR A 68 0.74 14.10 12.62
N ILE A 69 1.30 13.16 13.39
CA ILE A 69 1.20 11.71 13.12
C ILE A 69 -0.05 11.16 13.82
N ILE A 70 -0.91 10.49 13.06
CA ILE A 70 -2.11 9.81 13.57
C ILE A 70 -1.95 8.31 13.27
N ASP A 71 -2.41 7.45 14.19
CA ASP A 71 -2.49 6.01 13.93
C ASP A 71 -3.21 5.71 12.61
N ARG A 72 -2.70 4.77 11.81
CA ARG A 72 -3.20 4.50 10.45
C ARG A 72 -4.69 4.18 10.39
N GLU A 73 -5.19 3.33 11.29
CA GLU A 73 -6.61 2.97 11.31
C GLU A 73 -7.47 4.13 11.85
N ALA A 74 -6.95 4.88 12.83
CA ALA A 74 -7.60 6.10 13.30
C ALA A 74 -7.67 7.19 12.22
N TYR A 75 -6.60 7.36 11.42
CA TYR A 75 -6.50 8.35 10.34
C TYR A 75 -7.62 8.14 9.32
N LYS A 76 -7.90 6.88 8.94
CA LYS A 76 -9.00 6.52 8.02
C LYS A 76 -10.36 7.03 8.48
N THR A 77 -10.58 7.11 9.79
CA THR A 77 -11.84 7.60 10.37
C THR A 77 -11.86 9.12 10.59
N GLN A 78 -10.69 9.74 10.75
CA GLN A 78 -10.56 11.15 11.13
C GLN A 78 -10.38 12.09 9.94
N ILE A 79 -9.92 11.60 8.78
CA ILE A 79 -9.59 12.43 7.62
C ILE A 79 -10.72 13.38 7.21
N ARG A 80 -11.96 12.91 7.10
CA ARG A 80 -13.09 13.78 6.76
C ARG A 80 -13.25 14.95 7.74
N ASN A 81 -13.03 14.68 9.03
CA ASN A 81 -13.18 15.68 10.08
C ASN A 81 -12.05 16.72 10.03
N PHE A 82 -10.79 16.30 9.88
CA PHE A 82 -9.71 17.29 9.82
C PHE A 82 -9.74 18.08 8.51
N LEU A 83 -10.11 17.49 7.37
CA LEU A 83 -10.22 18.22 6.09
C LEU A 83 -11.28 19.33 6.14
N THR A 84 -12.26 19.25 7.04
CA THR A 84 -13.36 20.22 7.17
C THR A 84 -13.17 21.20 8.33
N ALA A 85 -12.75 20.71 9.50
CA ALA A 85 -12.75 21.51 10.73
C ALA A 85 -11.36 22.01 11.15
N ASN A 86 -10.28 21.34 10.76
CA ASN A 86 -8.91 21.68 11.14
C ASN A 86 -7.93 21.25 10.05
N SER A 87 -8.09 21.85 8.87
CA SER A 87 -7.40 21.43 7.66
C SER A 87 -5.89 21.66 7.77
N PRO A 88 -5.05 20.65 7.53
CA PRO A 88 -3.62 20.87 7.30
C PRO A 88 -3.40 21.46 5.91
N ASP A 89 -2.15 21.84 5.62
CA ASP A 89 -1.73 22.27 4.29
C ASP A 89 -1.38 21.08 3.40
N VAL A 90 -0.89 19.99 4.00
CA VAL A 90 -0.61 18.70 3.33
C VAL A 90 -1.18 17.56 4.16
N ALA A 91 -1.79 16.58 3.49
CA ALA A 91 -2.24 15.33 4.08
C ALA A 91 -1.78 14.16 3.22
N ASN A 92 -1.21 13.11 3.81
CA ASN A 92 -1.03 11.87 3.06
C ASN A 92 -2.36 11.08 3.01
N TRP A 93 -2.56 10.36 1.92
CA TRP A 93 -3.72 9.51 1.70
C TRP A 93 -3.41 8.49 0.61
N TYR A 94 -4.47 7.94 0.00
CA TYR A 94 -4.38 6.88 -0.98
C TYR A 94 -5.02 7.28 -2.31
N ALA A 95 -4.42 6.78 -3.39
CA ALA A 95 -4.85 7.03 -4.77
C ALA A 95 -6.22 6.40 -5.11
N ALA A 96 -6.67 6.61 -6.36
CA ALA A 96 -7.87 6.00 -6.94
C ALA A 96 -9.16 6.25 -6.14
N ASN A 97 -9.99 5.22 -5.91
CA ASN A 97 -11.32 5.39 -5.32
C ASN A 97 -11.29 5.83 -3.86
N ARG A 98 -10.14 5.79 -3.18
CA ARG A 98 -10.00 6.29 -1.81
C ARG A 98 -10.00 7.79 -1.70
N MET A 99 -9.46 8.51 -2.68
CA MET A 99 -9.52 9.98 -2.68
C MET A 99 -10.86 10.51 -3.22
N LYS A 100 -11.59 9.73 -4.04
CA LYS A 100 -12.81 10.15 -4.72
C LYS A 100 -13.87 10.80 -3.81
N PRO A 101 -14.24 10.24 -2.63
CA PRO A 101 -15.24 10.85 -1.75
C PRO A 101 -14.83 12.20 -1.15
N TYR A 102 -13.54 12.54 -1.17
CA TYR A 102 -13.01 13.84 -0.73
C TYR A 102 -12.92 14.82 -1.89
N VAL A 103 -12.54 14.33 -3.08
CA VAL A 103 -12.59 15.11 -4.33
C VAL A 103 -14.02 15.56 -4.65
N GLU A 104 -14.98 14.65 -4.66
CA GLU A 104 -16.40 14.96 -4.93
C GLU A 104 -17.00 15.91 -3.88
N ALA A 105 -16.49 15.88 -2.65
CA ALA A 105 -16.90 16.77 -1.57
C ALA A 105 -16.17 18.13 -1.60
N GLY A 106 -15.26 18.36 -2.55
CA GLY A 106 -14.47 19.60 -2.67
C GLY A 106 -13.46 19.79 -1.53
N LEU A 107 -12.96 18.70 -0.95
CA LEU A 107 -12.05 18.70 0.20
C LEU A 107 -10.57 18.61 -0.17
N PHE A 108 -10.25 18.30 -1.42
CA PHE A 108 -8.89 18.37 -1.97
C PHE A 108 -8.79 19.48 -3.02
N GLU A 109 -7.58 20.01 -3.18
CA GLU A 109 -7.22 21.00 -4.18
C GLU A 109 -6.87 20.32 -5.51
N ASP A 110 -7.27 20.95 -6.61
CA ASP A 110 -6.79 20.61 -7.95
C ASP A 110 -5.31 21.00 -8.09
N VAL A 111 -4.45 20.01 -8.31
CA VAL A 111 -3.00 20.18 -8.51
C VAL A 111 -2.57 19.88 -9.95
N SER A 112 -3.49 20.00 -10.92
CA SER A 112 -3.17 19.82 -12.34
C SER A 112 -2.06 20.75 -12.85
N ASP A 113 -1.81 21.87 -12.17
CA ASP A 113 -0.67 22.75 -12.45
C ASP A 113 0.68 22.08 -12.16
N LEU A 114 0.80 21.31 -11.07
CA LEU A 114 1.99 20.47 -10.81
C LEU A 114 2.18 19.43 -11.92
N TRP A 115 1.10 18.80 -12.37
CA TRP A 115 1.13 17.79 -13.43
C TRP A 115 1.33 18.37 -14.84
N ALA A 116 1.38 19.69 -14.98
CA ALA A 116 1.79 20.37 -16.22
C ALA A 116 3.31 20.63 -16.25
N GLU A 117 4.01 20.50 -15.13
CA GLU A 117 5.46 20.60 -15.07
C GLU A 117 6.09 19.38 -15.75
N PRO A 118 7.01 19.56 -16.73
CA PRO A 118 7.58 18.43 -17.49
C PRO A 118 8.19 17.35 -16.60
N GLU A 119 8.88 17.74 -15.54
CA GLU A 119 9.52 16.80 -14.62
C GLU A 119 8.50 15.91 -13.89
N ILE A 120 7.35 16.43 -13.49
CA ILE A 120 6.30 15.63 -12.84
C ILE A 120 5.55 14.82 -13.90
N ALA A 121 5.17 15.45 -15.01
CA ALA A 121 4.38 14.83 -16.06
C ALA A 121 5.09 13.62 -16.69
N GLU A 122 6.39 13.73 -16.96
CA GLU A 122 7.20 12.68 -17.56
C GLU A 122 7.60 11.63 -16.52
N ASN A 123 8.12 12.04 -15.37
CA ASN A 123 8.70 11.09 -14.41
C ASN A 123 7.65 10.29 -13.64
N LEU A 124 6.41 10.80 -13.49
CA LEU A 124 5.30 10.14 -12.80
C LEU A 124 4.21 9.65 -13.76
N ALA A 125 4.49 9.56 -15.06
CA ALA A 125 3.49 9.26 -16.09
C ALA A 125 2.69 7.98 -15.81
N SER A 126 3.36 6.95 -15.26
CA SER A 126 2.76 5.65 -14.92
C SER A 126 1.64 5.72 -13.88
N THR A 127 1.65 6.73 -13.01
CA THR A 127 0.69 6.87 -11.90
C THR A 127 -0.32 8.00 -12.10
N LYS A 128 -0.20 8.77 -13.20
CA LYS A 128 -1.13 9.86 -13.51
C LYS A 128 -2.58 9.40 -13.54
N GLY A 129 -2.84 8.20 -14.07
CA GLY A 129 -4.18 7.61 -14.11
C GLY A 129 -4.79 7.46 -12.71
N ALA A 130 -4.03 6.90 -11.77
CA ALA A 130 -4.46 6.69 -10.39
C ALA A 130 -4.69 8.00 -9.62
N MET A 131 -4.10 9.11 -10.08
CA MET A 131 -4.27 10.46 -9.50
C MET A 131 -5.34 11.30 -10.20
N THR A 132 -5.98 10.77 -11.26
CA THR A 132 -6.93 11.52 -12.08
C THR A 132 -8.37 11.17 -11.74
N ILE A 133 -9.16 12.19 -11.41
CA ILE A 133 -10.62 12.10 -11.30
C ILE A 133 -11.22 13.26 -12.09
N ASP A 134 -12.16 12.95 -12.97
CA ASP A 134 -12.84 13.93 -13.85
C ASP A 134 -11.87 14.83 -14.64
N GLY A 135 -10.77 14.23 -15.12
CA GLY A 135 -9.75 14.90 -15.94
C GLY A 135 -8.76 15.79 -15.17
N LYS A 136 -8.92 15.94 -13.86
CA LYS A 136 -8.06 16.73 -12.98
C LYS A 136 -7.20 15.83 -12.08
N GLN A 137 -6.08 16.36 -11.61
CA GLN A 137 -5.18 15.64 -10.72
C GLN A 137 -5.30 16.16 -9.29
N TRP A 138 -5.38 15.25 -8.33
CA TRP A 138 -5.79 15.59 -6.96
C TRP A 138 -4.72 15.35 -5.91
N GLY A 139 -3.50 15.01 -6.32
CA GLY A 139 -2.34 14.82 -5.45
C GLY A 139 -1.11 14.38 -6.24
N VAL A 140 -0.08 13.95 -5.52
CA VAL A 140 1.14 13.35 -6.10
C VAL A 140 1.54 12.07 -5.35
N PRO A 141 2.01 11.03 -6.04
CA PRO A 141 2.43 9.77 -5.42
C PRO A 141 3.91 9.80 -5.00
N TYR A 142 4.24 9.17 -3.86
CA TYR A 142 5.61 9.15 -3.33
C TYR A 142 6.22 7.75 -3.20
N THR A 143 5.39 6.71 -3.17
CA THR A 143 5.80 5.31 -3.07
C THR A 143 4.69 4.39 -3.58
N TYR A 144 5.08 3.19 -4.01
CA TYR A 144 4.20 2.05 -4.14
C TYR A 144 4.91 0.79 -3.63
N TYR A 145 4.14 -0.25 -3.36
CA TYR A 145 4.70 -1.49 -2.81
C TYR A 145 4.01 -2.72 -3.38
N GLN A 146 4.78 -3.78 -3.59
CA GLN A 146 4.29 -5.06 -4.04
C GLN A 146 3.58 -5.83 -2.92
N TRP A 147 2.60 -6.63 -3.34
CA TRP A 147 2.06 -7.74 -2.58
C TRP A 147 2.50 -9.07 -3.18
N GLY A 148 2.44 -10.12 -2.37
CA GLY A 148 2.67 -11.50 -2.78
C GLY A 148 2.87 -12.38 -1.57
N ILE A 149 3.42 -13.58 -1.77
CA ILE A 149 3.65 -14.52 -0.68
C ILE A 149 5.08 -14.39 -0.16
N TYR A 150 5.21 -13.91 1.07
CA TYR A 150 6.45 -14.00 1.84
C TYR A 150 6.47 -15.32 2.57
N TYR A 151 7.56 -16.09 2.48
CA TYR A 151 7.61 -17.42 3.06
C TYR A 151 8.94 -17.76 3.71
N ARG A 152 8.88 -18.76 4.58
CA ARG A 152 10.02 -19.36 5.26
C ARG A 152 10.69 -20.37 4.33
N LYS A 153 11.74 -19.91 3.65
CA LYS A 153 12.55 -20.70 2.72
C LYS A 153 13.13 -21.95 3.36
N ASP A 154 13.61 -21.81 4.58
CA ASP A 154 14.16 -22.92 5.35
C ASP A 154 13.11 -23.99 5.71
N ILE A 155 11.85 -23.60 5.95
CA ILE A 155 10.74 -24.56 6.12
C ILE A 155 10.41 -25.26 4.80
N PHE A 156 10.42 -24.53 3.68
CA PHE A 156 10.23 -25.12 2.35
C PHE A 156 11.34 -26.15 2.05
N GLU A 157 12.60 -25.81 2.32
CA GLU A 157 13.74 -26.72 2.15
C GLU A 157 13.65 -27.95 3.07
N GLU A 158 13.30 -27.76 4.36
CA GLU A 158 13.07 -28.84 5.32
C GLU A 158 12.04 -29.87 4.81
N LEU A 159 10.95 -29.37 4.21
CA LEU A 159 9.83 -30.18 3.73
C LEU A 159 9.97 -30.62 2.27
N GLY A 160 11.08 -30.27 1.60
CA GLY A 160 11.33 -30.58 0.18
C GLY A 160 10.31 -29.95 -0.76
N LEU A 161 9.90 -28.72 -0.47
CA LEU A 161 8.98 -27.90 -1.25
C LEU A 161 9.73 -26.94 -2.17
N THR A 162 9.05 -26.48 -3.21
CA THR A 162 9.54 -25.44 -4.12
C THR A 162 8.50 -24.34 -4.24
N GLU A 163 8.91 -23.16 -4.70
CA GLU A 163 7.97 -22.09 -5.04
C GLU A 163 6.92 -22.61 -6.04
N PRO A 164 5.62 -22.49 -5.71
CA PRO A 164 4.55 -22.99 -6.57
C PRO A 164 4.29 -22.03 -7.71
N THR A 165 4.17 -22.56 -8.92
CA THR A 165 3.86 -21.79 -10.13
C THR A 165 2.36 -21.73 -10.41
N ASN A 166 1.62 -22.69 -9.87
CA ASN A 166 0.19 -22.87 -10.09
C ASN A 166 -0.53 -23.34 -8.83
N TRP A 167 -1.86 -23.25 -8.87
CA TRP A 167 -2.73 -23.49 -7.72
C TRP A 167 -2.68 -24.92 -7.18
N GLU A 168 -2.44 -25.91 -8.04
CA GLU A 168 -2.32 -27.30 -7.60
C GLU A 168 -1.01 -27.54 -6.82
N GLU A 169 0.09 -26.94 -7.27
CA GLU A 169 1.36 -26.95 -6.53
C GLU A 169 1.24 -26.22 -5.19
N GLU A 170 0.57 -25.07 -5.16
CA GLU A 170 0.33 -24.31 -3.93
C GLU A 170 -0.46 -25.14 -2.92
N LYS A 171 -1.57 -25.75 -3.33
CA LYS A 171 -2.36 -26.64 -2.46
C LYS A 171 -1.56 -27.86 -1.99
N ALA A 172 -0.75 -28.44 -2.86
CA ALA A 172 0.10 -29.58 -2.50
C ALA A 172 1.17 -29.21 -1.46
N ASN A 173 1.79 -28.04 -1.62
CA ASN A 173 2.70 -27.48 -0.61
C ASN A 173 1.96 -27.23 0.71
N CYS A 174 0.79 -26.60 0.64
CA CYS A 174 -0.03 -26.26 1.79
C CYS A 174 -0.44 -27.51 2.59
N ALA A 175 -0.85 -28.58 1.91
CA ALA A 175 -1.17 -29.86 2.54
C ALA A 175 0.03 -30.46 3.29
N LYS A 176 1.22 -30.47 2.68
CA LYS A 176 2.45 -30.96 3.35
C LYS A 176 2.84 -30.11 4.56
N ILE A 177 2.64 -28.79 4.50
CA ILE A 177 2.91 -27.88 5.62
C ILE A 177 1.96 -28.19 6.78
N VAL A 178 0.65 -28.33 6.49
CA VAL A 178 -0.36 -28.71 7.49
C VAL A 178 -0.06 -30.08 8.09
N GLU A 179 0.33 -31.07 7.29
CA GLU A 179 0.75 -32.40 7.77
C GLU A 179 1.96 -32.35 8.70
N SER A 180 2.82 -31.34 8.56
CA SER A 180 3.96 -31.11 9.47
C SER A 180 3.56 -30.49 10.82
N GLY A 181 2.28 -30.12 11.00
CA GLY A 181 1.75 -29.47 12.20
C GLY A 181 1.92 -27.95 12.22
N ARG A 182 2.20 -27.34 11.06
CA ARG A 182 2.37 -25.89 10.89
C ARG A 182 1.19 -25.32 10.11
N ALA A 183 0.85 -24.06 10.34
CA ALA A 183 -0.05 -23.35 9.44
C ALA A 183 0.65 -23.08 8.11
N CYS A 184 -0.07 -23.24 7.01
CA CYS A 184 0.43 -22.90 5.69
C CYS A 184 0.55 -21.37 5.53
N TYR A 185 -0.47 -20.62 5.95
CA TYR A 185 -0.46 -19.16 5.96
C TYR A 185 -0.70 -18.57 7.35
N ALA A 186 0.21 -17.69 7.74
CA ALA A 186 -0.10 -16.63 8.69
C ALA A 186 -1.13 -15.67 8.07
N ILE A 187 -2.03 -15.21 8.92
CA ILE A 187 -2.92 -14.07 8.63
C ILE A 187 -3.45 -13.52 9.95
N GLY A 188 -3.41 -12.20 10.09
CA GLY A 188 -4.11 -11.48 11.13
C GLY A 188 -5.24 -10.65 10.52
N SER A 189 -6.48 -11.09 10.70
CA SER A 189 -7.66 -10.50 10.07
C SER A 189 -8.51 -9.63 10.98
N LYS A 190 -8.09 -9.38 12.23
CA LYS A 190 -8.74 -8.41 13.12
C LYS A 190 -8.98 -7.07 12.43
N PHE A 191 -8.01 -6.63 11.64
CA PHE A 191 -8.22 -5.60 10.64
C PHE A 191 -8.61 -6.27 9.33
N LEU A 192 -9.83 -6.00 8.87
CA LEU A 192 -10.50 -6.77 7.82
C LEU A 192 -9.80 -6.72 6.45
N TRP A 193 -8.91 -5.75 6.23
CA TRP A 193 -8.24 -5.56 4.95
C TRP A 193 -7.36 -6.76 4.54
N THR A 194 -6.76 -7.50 5.48
CA THR A 194 -5.94 -8.67 5.10
C THR A 194 -6.80 -9.76 4.42
N ALA A 195 -8.08 -9.89 4.78
CA ALA A 195 -9.02 -10.74 4.06
C ALA A 195 -9.38 -10.18 2.67
N GLY A 196 -9.38 -8.85 2.51
CA GLY A 196 -9.47 -8.17 1.22
C GLY A 196 -8.35 -8.57 0.26
N GLY A 197 -7.10 -8.56 0.70
CA GLY A 197 -5.96 -8.97 -0.13
C GLY A 197 -6.02 -10.43 -0.59
N TRP A 198 -6.52 -11.34 0.26
CA TRP A 198 -6.80 -12.71 -0.15
C TRP A 198 -7.84 -12.78 -1.26
N PHE A 199 -8.95 -12.04 -1.11
CA PHE A 199 -9.98 -11.98 -2.13
C PHE A 199 -9.46 -11.38 -3.44
N ASP A 200 -8.66 -10.31 -3.38
CA ASP A 200 -8.04 -9.68 -4.56
C ASP A 200 -7.29 -10.72 -5.37
N TYR A 201 -6.30 -11.37 -4.77
CA TYR A 201 -5.45 -12.33 -5.46
C TYR A 201 -6.24 -13.52 -6.01
N LEU A 202 -7.14 -14.09 -5.21
CA LEU A 202 -7.99 -15.18 -5.67
C LEU A 202 -8.86 -14.74 -6.84
N ASN A 203 -9.44 -13.54 -6.82
CA ASN A 203 -10.29 -13.04 -7.90
C ASN A 203 -9.48 -12.67 -9.15
N LEU A 204 -8.35 -11.99 -8.98
CA LEU A 204 -7.43 -11.61 -10.05
C LEU A 204 -6.92 -12.84 -10.79
N ARG A 205 -6.59 -13.93 -10.08
CA ARG A 205 -6.14 -15.19 -10.69
C ARG A 205 -7.26 -16.04 -11.28
N THR A 206 -8.50 -15.88 -10.80
CA THR A 206 -9.65 -16.66 -11.27
C THR A 206 -10.30 -16.02 -12.50
N ASN A 207 -10.48 -14.70 -12.44
CA ASN A 207 -11.36 -13.96 -13.34
C ASN A 207 -10.66 -12.77 -14.05
N GLY A 208 -9.48 -12.37 -13.60
CA GLY A 208 -8.68 -11.31 -14.24
C GLY A 208 -8.98 -9.90 -13.75
N PHE A 209 -8.09 -8.98 -14.12
CA PHE A 209 -8.11 -7.59 -13.71
C PHE A 209 -9.39 -6.86 -14.09
N ASP A 210 -9.82 -6.96 -15.36
CA ASP A 210 -11.02 -6.25 -15.84
C ASP A 210 -12.28 -6.67 -15.08
N PHE A 211 -12.44 -7.98 -14.82
CA PHE A 211 -13.55 -8.48 -14.02
C PHE A 211 -13.48 -7.98 -12.57
N HIS A 212 -12.28 -7.99 -11.98
CA HIS A 212 -12.06 -7.47 -10.63
C HIS A 212 -12.45 -5.99 -10.54
N MET A 213 -12.08 -5.18 -11.54
CA MET A 213 -12.46 -3.77 -11.64
C MET A 213 -13.96 -3.57 -11.90
N ASP A 214 -14.60 -4.41 -12.73
CA ASP A 214 -16.04 -4.36 -12.95
C ASP A 214 -16.84 -4.69 -11.69
N LEU A 215 -16.36 -5.64 -10.87
CA LEU A 215 -16.94 -5.90 -9.55
C LEU A 215 -16.75 -4.69 -8.62
N ALA A 216 -15.56 -4.10 -8.59
CA ALA A 216 -15.25 -2.90 -7.81
C ALA A 216 -16.10 -1.68 -8.18
N ASN A 217 -16.39 -1.54 -9.48
CA ASN A 217 -17.25 -0.47 -10.01
C ASN A 217 -18.76 -0.78 -9.92
N GLY A 218 -19.13 -1.94 -9.37
CA GLY A 218 -20.52 -2.34 -9.20
C GLY A 218 -21.21 -2.76 -10.51
N ASN A 219 -20.46 -3.01 -11.58
CA ASN A 219 -20.98 -3.47 -12.88
C ASN A 219 -21.34 -4.97 -12.85
N VAL A 220 -20.79 -5.72 -11.90
CA VAL A 220 -21.02 -7.15 -11.70
C VAL A 220 -21.75 -7.40 -10.38
N SER A 221 -22.66 -8.37 -10.38
CA SER A 221 -23.35 -8.84 -9.17
C SER A 221 -22.40 -9.63 -8.27
N TRP A 222 -22.53 -9.46 -6.95
CA TRP A 222 -21.81 -10.33 -6.01
C TRP A 222 -22.31 -11.78 -6.05
N GLU A 223 -23.49 -12.03 -6.61
CA GLU A 223 -24.06 -13.38 -6.78
C GLU A 223 -23.61 -14.06 -8.09
N ASP A 224 -22.81 -13.39 -8.93
CA ASP A 224 -22.28 -13.95 -10.19
C ASP A 224 -21.48 -15.24 -9.94
N GLU A 225 -21.65 -16.26 -10.79
CA GLU A 225 -20.99 -17.56 -10.65
C GLU A 225 -19.45 -17.44 -10.62
N ARG A 226 -18.89 -16.42 -11.27
CA ARG A 226 -17.45 -16.13 -11.25
C ARG A 226 -16.97 -15.66 -9.88
N VAL A 227 -17.79 -14.92 -9.15
CA VAL A 227 -17.50 -14.54 -7.75
C VAL A 227 -17.56 -15.78 -6.86
N GLN A 228 -18.57 -16.64 -7.04
CA GLN A 228 -18.67 -17.91 -6.32
C GLN A 228 -17.45 -18.80 -6.55
N LYS A 229 -16.90 -18.83 -7.77
CA LYS A 229 -15.67 -19.55 -8.10
C LYS A 229 -14.45 -19.01 -7.33
N THR A 230 -14.33 -17.70 -7.15
CA THR A 230 -13.29 -17.10 -6.29
C THR A 230 -13.37 -17.63 -4.86
N PHE A 231 -14.58 -17.65 -4.28
CA PHE A 231 -14.79 -18.19 -2.94
C PHE A 231 -14.58 -19.72 -2.87
N ALA A 232 -14.89 -20.46 -3.94
CA ALA A 232 -14.63 -21.89 -4.01
C ALA A 232 -13.12 -22.18 -3.95
N ASN A 233 -12.29 -21.44 -4.69
CA ASN A 233 -10.83 -21.55 -4.59
C ASN A 233 -10.33 -21.23 -3.18
N TRP A 234 -10.88 -20.19 -2.55
CA TRP A 234 -10.53 -19.87 -1.16
C TRP A 234 -10.88 -20.99 -0.19
N ARG A 235 -12.07 -21.59 -0.36
CA ARG A 235 -12.57 -22.67 0.50
C ARG A 235 -11.64 -23.87 0.52
N GLU A 236 -10.96 -24.18 -0.59
CA GLU A 236 -10.01 -25.30 -0.64
C GLU A 236 -8.92 -25.16 0.43
N LEU A 237 -8.37 -23.95 0.63
CA LEU A 237 -7.37 -23.68 1.66
C LEU A 237 -7.96 -23.64 3.08
N ILE A 238 -9.18 -23.14 3.22
CA ILE A 238 -9.88 -23.07 4.52
C ILE A 238 -10.18 -24.49 5.02
N ASP A 239 -10.78 -25.33 4.17
CA ASP A 239 -11.23 -26.68 4.55
C ASP A 239 -10.06 -27.62 4.88
N MET A 240 -8.85 -27.36 4.35
CA MET A 240 -7.64 -28.10 4.73
C MET A 240 -6.95 -27.58 6.00
N GLY A 241 -7.46 -26.51 6.63
CA GLY A 241 -6.83 -25.89 7.80
C GLY A 241 -5.56 -25.10 7.47
N GLY A 242 -5.48 -24.52 6.26
CA GLY A 242 -4.27 -23.84 5.79
C GLY A 242 -3.94 -22.54 6.53
N PHE A 243 -4.88 -21.94 7.25
CA PHE A 243 -4.69 -20.65 7.93
C PHE A 243 -4.46 -20.82 9.42
N LEU A 244 -3.78 -19.85 10.05
CA LEU A 244 -3.72 -19.76 11.51
C LEU A 244 -5.13 -19.82 12.12
N GLU A 245 -5.28 -20.67 13.13
CA GLU A 245 -6.47 -20.68 13.96
C GLU A 245 -6.68 -19.32 14.62
N ASN A 246 -7.94 -18.92 14.80
CA ASN A 246 -8.31 -17.66 15.43
C ASN A 246 -7.73 -16.40 14.76
N HIS A 247 -7.39 -16.45 13.47
CA HIS A 247 -6.86 -15.32 12.70
C HIS A 247 -7.66 -14.02 12.84
N GLN A 248 -8.96 -14.07 13.15
CA GLN A 248 -9.81 -12.89 13.42
C GLN A 248 -9.44 -12.11 14.70
N SER A 249 -8.64 -12.70 15.59
CA SER A 249 -8.23 -12.09 16.86
C SER A 249 -6.90 -11.37 16.77
N TYR A 250 -6.08 -11.69 15.75
CA TYR A 250 -4.75 -11.11 15.55
C TYR A 250 -4.82 -9.95 14.54
N SER A 251 -4.14 -8.85 14.84
CA SER A 251 -3.71 -7.91 13.80
C SER A 251 -2.66 -8.56 12.89
N TRP A 252 -2.39 -7.95 11.75
CA TRP A 252 -1.37 -8.48 10.84
C TRP A 252 0.01 -8.55 11.50
N GLN A 253 0.34 -7.59 12.38
CA GLN A 253 1.57 -7.59 13.18
C GLN A 253 1.57 -8.70 14.23
N GLU A 254 0.43 -8.91 14.91
CA GLU A 254 0.27 -9.98 15.90
C GLU A 254 0.38 -11.38 15.28
N ALA A 255 0.25 -11.50 13.95
CA ALA A 255 0.47 -12.75 13.21
C ALA A 255 1.93 -13.00 12.79
N LEU A 256 2.80 -11.98 12.74
CA LEU A 256 4.21 -12.14 12.36
C LEU A 256 5.00 -13.11 13.26
N PRO A 257 4.81 -13.13 14.60
CA PRO A 257 5.55 -14.05 15.47
C PRO A 257 5.40 -15.53 15.11
N PHE A 258 4.27 -15.94 14.53
CA PHE A 258 4.06 -17.32 14.08
C PHE A 258 4.99 -17.68 12.92
N MET A 259 5.27 -16.75 12.00
CA MET A 259 6.29 -16.95 10.97
C MET A 259 7.69 -16.99 11.57
N VAL A 260 8.01 -16.08 12.50
CA VAL A 260 9.33 -16.00 13.14
C VAL A 260 9.65 -17.30 13.89
N GLN A 261 8.67 -17.85 14.59
CA GLN A 261 8.80 -19.10 15.35
C GLN A 261 8.70 -20.36 14.49
N GLY A 262 8.36 -20.22 13.20
CA GLY A 262 8.20 -21.34 12.27
C GLY A 262 6.93 -22.16 12.49
N GLU A 263 5.94 -21.58 13.17
CA GLU A 263 4.60 -22.14 13.37
C GLU A 263 3.69 -21.89 12.15
N ALA A 264 4.02 -20.90 11.33
CA ALA A 264 3.43 -20.64 10.02
C ALA A 264 4.52 -20.53 8.94
N ALA A 265 4.26 -21.09 7.75
CA ALA A 265 5.25 -21.13 6.68
C ALA A 265 5.25 -19.87 5.79
N SER A 266 4.07 -19.32 5.48
CA SER A 266 3.92 -18.26 4.49
C SER A 266 2.99 -17.14 4.96
N TYR A 267 2.98 -16.00 4.28
CA TYR A 267 2.05 -14.89 4.52
C TYR A 267 1.82 -14.12 3.22
N LEU A 268 0.56 -14.09 2.75
CA LEU A 268 0.12 -13.15 1.72
C LEU A 268 -0.02 -11.75 2.32
N ILE A 269 0.95 -10.89 2.04
CA ILE A 269 1.00 -9.53 2.59
C ILE A 269 1.82 -8.59 1.69
N GLY A 270 1.70 -7.29 1.91
CA GLY A 270 2.57 -6.30 1.27
C GLY A 270 3.98 -6.32 1.86
N ASN A 271 4.95 -5.83 1.09
CA ASN A 271 6.37 -5.85 1.45
C ASN A 271 6.73 -5.12 2.76
N PHE A 272 5.82 -4.30 3.30
CA PHE A 272 5.96 -3.67 4.62
C PHE A 272 6.09 -4.67 5.78
N ALA A 273 5.86 -5.97 5.54
CA ALA A 273 6.13 -7.04 6.50
C ALA A 273 7.62 -7.45 6.57
N VAL A 274 8.44 -7.15 5.56
CA VAL A 274 9.85 -7.56 5.49
C VAL A 274 10.66 -6.96 6.63
N ALA A 275 10.59 -5.64 6.82
CA ALA A 275 11.33 -4.94 7.87
C ALA A 275 11.06 -5.53 9.28
N PRO A 276 9.80 -5.66 9.75
CA PRO A 276 9.55 -6.24 11.07
C PRO A 276 9.93 -7.72 11.19
N LEU A 277 9.88 -8.51 10.10
CA LEU A 277 10.37 -9.90 10.11
C LEU A 277 11.89 -9.97 10.29
N ARG A 278 12.64 -9.09 9.60
CA ARG A 278 14.10 -8.96 9.75
C ARG A 278 14.47 -8.46 11.15
N GLU A 279 13.76 -7.44 11.65
CA GLU A 279 13.94 -6.92 13.02
C GLU A 279 13.69 -8.00 14.08
N ALA A 280 12.77 -8.94 13.82
CA ALA A 280 12.49 -10.08 14.68
C ALA A 280 13.52 -11.22 14.57
N GLY A 281 14.53 -11.09 13.69
CA GLY A 281 15.70 -11.96 13.62
C GLY A 281 15.73 -12.94 12.44
N LEU A 282 14.76 -12.90 11.53
CA LEU A 282 14.84 -13.69 10.30
C LEU A 282 15.82 -13.06 9.31
N THR A 283 16.63 -13.90 8.64
CA THR A 283 17.57 -13.46 7.60
C THR A 283 17.02 -13.70 6.20
N ASP A 284 17.65 -13.09 5.19
CA ASP A 284 17.31 -13.29 3.77
C ASP A 284 17.62 -14.70 3.24
N ASP A 285 18.37 -15.51 4.01
CA ASP A 285 18.55 -16.95 3.76
C ASP A 285 17.34 -17.76 4.24
N GLN A 286 16.58 -17.25 5.21
CA GLN A 286 15.40 -17.91 5.78
C GLN A 286 14.09 -17.38 5.20
N LEU A 287 14.10 -16.18 4.61
CA LEU A 287 12.94 -15.54 4.00
C LEU A 287 13.10 -15.45 2.49
N ASP A 288 12.02 -15.74 1.77
CA ASP A 288 11.93 -15.49 0.35
C ASP A 288 10.52 -15.01 -0.04
N PHE A 289 10.36 -14.62 -1.30
CA PHE A 289 9.12 -14.09 -1.85
C PHE A 289 8.78 -14.76 -3.17
N TYR A 290 7.51 -15.11 -3.37
CA TYR A 290 7.01 -15.52 -4.67
C TYR A 290 5.70 -14.83 -5.03
N GLN A 291 5.52 -14.60 -6.32
CA GLN A 291 4.29 -14.08 -6.90
C GLN A 291 3.16 -15.10 -6.72
N PHE A 292 1.96 -14.65 -6.34
CA PHE A 292 0.84 -15.55 -6.11
C PHE A 292 0.57 -16.44 -7.35
N PRO A 293 0.37 -17.76 -7.17
CA PRO A 293 0.36 -18.75 -8.24
C PRO A 293 -0.80 -18.58 -9.23
N VAL A 294 -0.63 -19.12 -10.44
CA VAL A 294 -1.68 -19.16 -11.47
C VAL A 294 -2.83 -20.08 -11.03
N ILE A 295 -4.07 -19.57 -11.04
CA ILE A 295 -5.29 -20.40 -10.89
C ILE A 295 -5.90 -20.71 -12.25
N ASN A 296 -6.16 -19.68 -13.07
CA ASN A 296 -6.69 -19.81 -14.41
C ASN A 296 -5.63 -19.42 -15.44
N PRO A 297 -5.09 -20.36 -16.25
CA PRO A 297 -4.05 -20.06 -17.22
C PRO A 297 -4.52 -19.17 -18.39
N ASP A 298 -5.84 -19.03 -18.59
CA ASP A 298 -6.42 -18.16 -19.62
C ASP A 298 -6.53 -16.69 -19.15
N VAL A 299 -6.19 -16.40 -17.90
CA VAL A 299 -6.24 -15.07 -17.30
C VAL A 299 -4.82 -14.49 -17.20
N ALA A 300 -4.64 -13.27 -17.72
CA ALA A 300 -3.39 -12.55 -17.57
C ALA A 300 -3.12 -12.20 -16.09
N LEU A 301 -1.87 -12.38 -15.64
CA LEU A 301 -1.46 -12.06 -14.27
C LEU A 301 -1.58 -10.57 -14.01
N ALA A 302 -2.21 -10.23 -12.88
CA ALA A 302 -2.35 -8.88 -12.38
C ALA A 302 -2.02 -8.85 -10.88
N GLU A 303 -1.51 -7.73 -10.40
CA GLU A 303 -0.94 -7.61 -9.06
C GLU A 303 -1.54 -6.45 -8.29
N ASP A 304 -1.58 -6.55 -6.96
CA ASP A 304 -1.77 -5.38 -6.13
C ASP A 304 -0.44 -4.64 -5.97
N ALA A 305 -0.44 -3.37 -6.35
CA ALA A 305 0.63 -2.45 -6.00
C ALA A 305 0.06 -1.10 -5.52
N PRO A 306 -0.37 -1.02 -4.25
CA PRO A 306 -0.99 0.17 -3.71
C PRO A 306 -0.02 1.35 -3.74
N THR A 307 -0.50 2.49 -4.23
CA THR A 307 0.27 3.74 -4.29
C THR A 307 -0.14 4.69 -3.17
N ASP A 308 0.84 5.15 -2.38
CA ASP A 308 0.62 6.15 -1.34
C ASP A 308 0.95 7.56 -1.84
N THR A 309 0.18 8.54 -1.37
CA THR A 309 0.05 9.84 -2.03
C THR A 309 0.00 11.00 -1.05
N PHE A 310 0.42 12.17 -1.50
CA PHE A 310 0.21 13.44 -0.83
C PHE A 310 -0.83 14.27 -1.55
N HIS A 311 -1.69 14.92 -0.76
CA HIS A 311 -2.75 15.80 -1.22
C HIS A 311 -2.65 17.14 -0.53
N ILE A 312 -3.15 18.18 -1.20
CA ILE A 312 -3.36 19.50 -0.62
C ILE A 312 -4.86 19.60 -0.28
N PRO A 313 -5.25 19.69 1.00
CA PRO A 313 -6.63 19.97 1.37
C PRO A 313 -7.10 21.31 0.79
N SER A 314 -8.38 21.41 0.39
CA SER A 314 -8.91 22.66 -0.17
C SER A 314 -8.91 23.81 0.84
N GLY A 315 -9.03 23.49 2.14
CA GLY A 315 -8.92 24.39 3.28
C GLY A 315 -7.49 24.71 3.74
N ALA A 316 -6.46 24.26 3.01
CA ALA A 316 -5.07 24.61 3.27
C ALA A 316 -4.87 26.13 3.33
N SER A 317 -4.16 26.59 4.35
CA SER A 317 -3.81 28.00 4.55
C SER A 317 -2.61 28.44 3.73
N ASN A 318 -1.73 27.51 3.35
CA ASN A 318 -0.47 27.78 2.67
C ASN A 318 -0.21 26.82 1.50
N LYS A 319 -1.00 27.01 0.42
CA LYS A 319 -0.97 26.14 -0.77
C LYS A 319 0.36 26.21 -1.53
N ASP A 320 1.05 27.34 -1.53
CA ASP A 320 2.33 27.48 -2.24
C ASP A 320 3.43 26.66 -1.54
N ASN A 321 3.52 26.75 -0.21
CA ASN A 321 4.43 25.89 0.57
C ASN A 321 4.06 24.41 0.44
N ALA A 322 2.77 24.08 0.42
CA ALA A 322 2.30 22.72 0.20
C ALA A 322 2.72 22.19 -1.19
N LYS A 323 2.55 22.98 -2.26
CA LYS A 323 3.01 22.62 -3.61
C LYS A 323 4.52 22.44 -3.67
N ALA A 324 5.30 23.31 -2.99
CA ALA A 324 6.74 23.15 -2.91
C ALA A 324 7.14 21.85 -2.19
N PHE A 325 6.46 21.50 -1.09
CA PHE A 325 6.66 20.23 -0.40
C PHE A 325 6.31 19.02 -1.29
N LEU A 326 5.19 19.07 -2.02
CA LEU A 326 4.81 18.03 -2.97
C LEU A 326 5.87 17.83 -4.06
N ARG A 327 6.42 18.92 -4.64
CA ARG A 327 7.54 18.85 -5.61
C ARG A 327 8.78 18.19 -5.00
N PHE A 328 9.13 18.56 -3.77
CA PHE A 328 10.25 17.95 -3.04
C PHE A 328 10.04 16.44 -2.88
N MET A 329 8.86 16.01 -2.39
CA MET A 329 8.55 14.60 -2.15
C MET A 329 8.54 13.74 -3.41
N VAL A 330 8.27 14.32 -4.58
CA VAL A 330 8.32 13.58 -5.85
C VAL A 330 9.61 13.71 -6.62
N SER A 331 10.60 14.43 -6.09
CA SER A 331 11.90 14.52 -6.73
C SER A 331 12.61 13.15 -6.76
N PRO A 332 13.42 12.85 -7.79
CA PRO A 332 14.10 11.56 -7.90
C PRO A 332 15.01 11.25 -6.71
N GLU A 333 15.72 12.26 -6.20
CA GLU A 333 16.63 12.11 -5.05
C GLU A 333 15.87 11.74 -3.77
N VAL A 334 14.77 12.46 -3.50
CA VAL A 334 13.96 12.19 -2.31
C VAL A 334 13.29 10.83 -2.43
N GLN A 335 12.71 10.49 -3.58
CA GLN A 335 12.09 9.17 -3.76
C GLN A 335 13.10 8.03 -3.70
N THR A 336 14.33 8.20 -4.22
CA THR A 336 15.41 7.21 -4.03
C THR A 336 15.70 7.01 -2.53
N THR A 337 15.80 8.11 -1.77
CA THR A 337 16.15 8.07 -0.35
C THR A 337 15.05 7.47 0.51
N ILE A 338 13.79 7.92 0.36
CA ILE A 338 12.71 7.46 1.23
C ILE A 338 12.31 6.02 0.94
N ASN A 339 12.51 5.52 -0.28
CA ASN A 339 12.13 4.17 -0.68
C ASN A 339 13.23 3.12 -0.48
N ALA A 340 14.45 3.51 -0.08
CA ALA A 340 15.55 2.60 0.19
C ALA A 340 15.19 1.48 1.17
N GLY A 341 15.91 0.35 1.11
CA GLY A 341 15.64 -0.86 1.89
C GLY A 341 15.68 -0.65 3.41
N ASP A 342 16.52 0.29 3.87
CA ASP A 342 16.66 0.69 5.28
C ASP A 342 15.71 1.84 5.69
N ALA A 343 14.91 2.36 4.76
CA ALA A 343 13.94 3.43 4.95
C ALA A 343 12.49 2.88 4.92
N LEU A 344 11.69 3.22 3.89
CA LEU A 344 10.38 2.58 3.72
C LEU A 344 10.51 1.11 3.31
N GLY A 345 11.61 0.74 2.63
CA GLY A 345 11.73 -0.54 1.95
C GLY A 345 10.62 -0.73 0.94
N GLN A 346 10.43 0.24 0.04
CA GLN A 346 9.35 0.23 -0.96
C GLN A 346 9.88 0.66 -2.34
N LEU A 347 9.00 0.79 -3.34
CA LEU A 347 9.41 1.13 -4.70
C LEU A 347 9.13 2.62 -5.01
N PRO A 348 10.11 3.34 -5.60
CA PRO A 348 9.92 4.72 -5.99
C PRO A 348 9.08 4.83 -7.26
N VAL A 349 8.11 5.75 -7.25
CA VAL A 349 7.19 6.00 -8.37
C VAL A 349 7.88 6.75 -9.51
N ASN A 350 8.80 7.65 -9.17
CA ASN A 350 9.49 8.49 -10.12
C ASN A 350 10.50 7.67 -10.92
N ALA A 351 10.29 7.62 -12.24
CA ALA A 351 11.07 6.81 -13.18
C ALA A 351 12.56 7.18 -13.29
N LYS A 352 13.00 8.29 -12.70
CA LYS A 352 14.41 8.70 -12.59
C LYS A 352 15.04 8.37 -11.23
N SER A 353 14.27 7.81 -10.30
CA SER A 353 14.78 7.34 -9.02
C SER A 353 15.45 5.98 -9.17
N THR A 354 16.32 5.65 -8.22
CA THR A 354 16.96 4.34 -8.17
C THR A 354 16.19 3.42 -7.22
N VAL A 355 16.00 2.16 -7.64
CA VAL A 355 15.58 1.08 -6.74
C VAL A 355 16.82 0.61 -5.99
N ASP A 356 16.75 0.58 -4.66
CA ASP A 356 17.86 0.13 -3.82
C ASP A 356 18.17 -1.35 -4.03
N ASP A 357 19.43 -1.75 -3.79
CA ASP A 357 19.89 -3.13 -3.98
C ASP A 357 19.48 -4.03 -2.80
N ASP A 358 18.17 -4.15 -2.61
CA ASP A 358 17.53 -5.04 -1.65
C ASP A 358 16.86 -6.21 -2.40
N LYS A 359 17.02 -7.43 -1.86
CA LYS A 359 16.48 -8.67 -2.42
C LYS A 359 14.99 -8.54 -2.78
N PHE A 360 14.17 -8.15 -1.82
CA PHE A 360 12.72 -8.14 -1.99
C PHE A 360 12.25 -6.96 -2.84
N LEU A 361 12.96 -5.83 -2.83
CA LEU A 361 12.70 -4.73 -3.76
C LEU A 361 13.00 -5.14 -5.20
N ASN A 362 14.12 -5.80 -5.46
CA ASN A 362 14.48 -6.28 -6.79
C ASN A 362 13.48 -7.31 -7.32
N GLU A 363 13.06 -8.27 -6.48
CA GLU A 363 12.05 -9.28 -6.82
C GLU A 363 10.68 -8.63 -7.10
N GLY A 364 10.22 -7.75 -6.21
CA GLY A 364 8.96 -7.04 -6.36
C GLY A 364 8.93 -6.13 -7.59
N PHE A 365 10.02 -5.40 -7.84
CA PHE A 365 10.17 -4.57 -9.03
C PHE A 365 10.11 -5.43 -10.30
N THR A 366 10.85 -6.55 -10.33
CA THR A 366 10.86 -7.47 -11.47
C THR A 366 9.48 -8.05 -11.74
N MET A 367 8.77 -8.47 -10.69
CA MET A 367 7.41 -8.99 -10.77
C MET A 367 6.45 -7.95 -11.38
N LEU A 368 6.44 -6.72 -10.84
CA LEU A 368 5.54 -5.65 -11.30
C LEU A 368 5.92 -5.08 -12.66
N SER A 369 7.21 -5.06 -13.02
CA SER A 369 7.66 -4.50 -14.30
C SER A 369 7.58 -5.50 -15.45
N SER A 370 7.63 -6.81 -15.15
CA SER A 370 7.87 -7.84 -16.15
C SER A 370 6.85 -8.98 -16.14
N ASN A 371 6.07 -9.17 -15.07
CA ASN A 371 5.17 -10.31 -14.91
C ASN A 371 3.77 -9.96 -14.39
N SER A 372 3.28 -8.74 -14.65
CA SER A 372 1.89 -8.33 -14.37
C SER A 372 1.17 -7.76 -15.62
N PRO A 373 1.14 -8.49 -16.76
CA PRO A 373 0.60 -8.00 -18.03
C PRO A 373 -0.90 -7.69 -18.01
N GLY A 374 -1.65 -8.24 -17.05
CA GLY A 374 -3.07 -7.99 -16.85
C GLY A 374 -3.38 -6.67 -16.16
N GLY A 375 -2.40 -6.03 -15.53
CA GLY A 375 -2.56 -4.74 -14.86
C GLY A 375 -2.13 -4.75 -13.40
N VAL A 376 -2.24 -3.57 -12.79
CA VAL A 376 -1.87 -3.33 -11.39
C VAL A 376 -3.07 -2.69 -10.69
N ALA A 377 -3.63 -3.41 -9.72
CA ALA A 377 -4.70 -2.98 -8.84
C ALA A 377 -4.15 -2.15 -7.68
N GLN A 378 -5.02 -1.39 -7.01
CA GLN A 378 -4.64 -0.55 -5.88
C GLN A 378 -4.94 -1.20 -4.53
N PHE A 379 -5.34 -2.48 -4.51
CA PHE A 379 -5.85 -3.24 -3.38
C PHE A 379 -7.32 -2.98 -3.03
N PHE A 380 -7.98 -3.98 -2.45
CA PHE A 380 -9.43 -4.10 -2.27
C PHE A 380 -10.08 -2.83 -1.72
N ASP A 381 -9.58 -2.32 -0.59
CA ASP A 381 -10.17 -1.15 0.07
C ASP A 381 -9.81 0.19 -0.59
N ARG A 382 -8.99 0.14 -1.66
CA ARG A 382 -8.65 1.28 -2.52
C ARG A 382 -9.36 1.26 -3.86
N ASP A 383 -9.67 0.09 -4.38
CA ASP A 383 -10.40 -0.08 -5.63
C ASP A 383 -11.91 -0.04 -5.43
N PHE A 384 -12.44 -0.51 -4.30
CA PHE A 384 -13.87 -0.42 -3.99
C PHE A 384 -14.20 0.92 -3.31
N PRO A 385 -15.40 1.51 -3.56
CA PRO A 385 -15.92 2.59 -2.74
C PRO A 385 -15.91 2.22 -1.25
N ALA A 386 -15.52 3.16 -0.39
CA ALA A 386 -15.24 2.88 1.03
C ALA A 386 -16.39 2.16 1.76
N GLU A 387 -17.64 2.48 1.43
CA GLU A 387 -18.81 1.81 2.01
C GLU A 387 -18.95 0.36 1.54
N MET A 388 -18.71 0.09 0.25
CA MET A 388 -18.76 -1.26 -0.30
C MET A 388 -17.59 -2.09 0.24
N ALA A 389 -16.39 -1.51 0.24
CA ALA A 389 -15.18 -2.14 0.78
C ALA A 389 -15.41 -2.60 2.23
N LYS A 390 -15.97 -1.74 3.07
CA LYS A 390 -16.25 -2.07 4.47
C LYS A 390 -17.16 -3.30 4.60
N VAL A 391 -18.34 -3.26 3.97
CA VAL A 391 -19.34 -4.35 4.09
C VAL A 391 -18.83 -5.64 3.46
N ALA A 392 -18.09 -5.54 2.35
CA ALA A 392 -17.48 -6.68 1.71
C ALA A 392 -16.41 -7.31 2.60
N MET A 393 -15.44 -6.56 3.12
CA MET A 393 -14.40 -7.12 3.99
C MET A 393 -14.95 -7.75 5.28
N GLU A 394 -16.05 -7.24 5.84
CA GLU A 394 -16.79 -7.91 6.93
C GLU A 394 -17.30 -9.30 6.48
N GLY A 395 -17.85 -9.40 5.27
CA GLY A 395 -18.25 -10.66 4.65
C GLY A 395 -17.09 -11.59 4.31
N LEU A 396 -15.95 -11.06 3.85
CA LEU A 396 -14.75 -11.85 3.53
C LEU A 396 -14.18 -12.50 4.78
N GLN A 397 -14.03 -11.75 5.89
CA GLN A 397 -13.62 -12.32 7.17
C GLN A 397 -14.65 -13.32 7.69
N GLU A 398 -15.95 -13.00 7.58
CA GLU A 398 -17.01 -13.95 7.97
C GLU A 398 -16.88 -15.27 7.21
N PHE A 399 -16.61 -15.22 5.90
CA PHE A 399 -16.45 -16.40 5.08
C PHE A 399 -15.25 -17.25 5.52
N MET A 400 -14.12 -16.64 5.88
CA MET A 400 -12.97 -17.39 6.41
C MET A 400 -13.31 -18.17 7.69
N VAL A 401 -14.15 -17.61 8.56
CA VAL A 401 -14.54 -18.24 9.83
C VAL A 401 -15.72 -19.20 9.66
N ARG A 402 -16.65 -18.90 8.75
CA ARG A 402 -17.89 -19.63 8.49
C ARG A 402 -18.12 -19.77 6.98
N PRO A 403 -17.36 -20.62 6.28
CA PRO A 403 -17.45 -20.74 4.82
C PRO A 403 -18.83 -21.20 4.33
N ASP A 404 -19.57 -21.95 5.15
CA ASP A 404 -20.93 -22.40 4.83
C ASP A 404 -21.96 -21.24 4.76
N ASN A 405 -21.62 -20.04 5.25
CA ASN A 405 -22.49 -18.85 5.16
C ASN A 405 -22.42 -18.13 3.81
N LEU A 406 -21.68 -18.65 2.81
CA LEU A 406 -21.39 -17.94 1.57
C LEU A 406 -22.63 -17.35 0.89
N GLU A 407 -23.72 -18.11 0.73
CA GLU A 407 -24.94 -17.64 0.07
C GLU A 407 -25.53 -16.39 0.78
N ALA A 408 -25.59 -16.42 2.11
CA ALA A 408 -26.08 -15.30 2.91
C ALA A 408 -25.13 -14.08 2.85
N ILE A 409 -23.82 -14.32 2.77
CA ILE A 409 -22.81 -13.28 2.59
C ILE A 409 -23.02 -12.61 1.23
N LEU A 410 -23.05 -13.37 0.13
CA LEU A 410 -23.21 -12.82 -1.22
C LEU A 410 -24.52 -12.05 -1.39
N ALA A 411 -25.64 -12.56 -0.89
CA ALA A 411 -26.92 -11.86 -0.91
C ALA A 411 -26.87 -10.51 -0.16
N ARG A 412 -26.13 -10.44 0.97
CA ARG A 412 -25.92 -9.20 1.72
C ARG A 412 -25.04 -8.22 0.95
N LEU A 413 -23.98 -8.70 0.31
CA LEU A 413 -23.10 -7.86 -0.52
C LEU A 413 -23.82 -7.32 -1.75
N GLU A 414 -24.66 -8.14 -2.40
CA GLU A 414 -25.44 -7.72 -3.56
C GLU A 414 -26.50 -6.68 -3.20
N LYS A 415 -27.18 -6.85 -2.06
CA LYS A 415 -28.07 -5.82 -1.53
C LYS A 415 -27.33 -4.51 -1.23
N ALA A 416 -26.09 -4.59 -0.72
CA ALA A 416 -25.26 -3.41 -0.49
C ALA A 416 -24.85 -2.75 -1.82
N ARG A 417 -24.40 -3.52 -2.81
CA ARG A 417 -24.07 -3.04 -4.17
C ARG A 417 -25.25 -2.29 -4.78
N GLY A 418 -26.43 -2.90 -4.77
CA GLY A 418 -27.65 -2.29 -5.30
C GLY A 418 -28.07 -0.99 -4.61
N ARG A 419 -27.54 -0.67 -3.41
CA ARG A 419 -27.76 0.61 -2.70
C ARG A 419 -26.66 1.63 -2.97
N ILE A 420 -25.40 1.17 -3.01
CA ILE A 420 -24.20 2.03 -3.04
C ILE A 420 -23.96 2.60 -4.43
N TYR A 421 -24.19 1.81 -5.49
CA TYR A 421 -23.88 2.17 -6.89
C TYR A 421 -25.11 2.68 -7.66
N LYS A 422 -26.08 3.28 -6.97
CA LYS A 422 -27.31 3.81 -7.60
C LYS A 422 -27.10 5.15 -8.28
#